data_AF-A0A962JM42-F1
#
_entry.id   AF-A0A962JM42-F1
#
_cell.length_a   1.000
_cell.length_b   1.000
_cell.length_c   1.000
_cell.angle_alpha   90.00
_cell.angle_beta   90.00
_cell.angle_gamma   90.00
#
_symmetry.space_group_name_H-M   'P 1'
#
loop_
_entity.id
_entity.type
_entity.pdbx_description
1 polymer ?
#
loop_
_entity_poly.entity_id
_entity_poly.type
_entity_poly.pdbx_seq_one_letter_code
_entity_poly.pdbx_strand_id
1 'polypeptide(L)'
;MKKWWLIMCATWWLTACQSVSYYGQNIKGQWQILANRQPLEQVIKHSQSSPALIKQLQEIQQIRAFAQGLSLPTKGQYDTYVDIKRSAAMWSVAATPELSLTAKTWCYWGMGCLGYRSFFEESLAQQFEAQLIEQGYDTYLSRVAAYSTLGWFRDSVLSSFVYKSEVDLAELIFHELAHQVVYAKNDPVFNESFAEVVADEGLKRYLVGRMEQFDNVVLRKKRQQQCAELVLDY
;
A
#
# COMPACT_ATOMS: atom_id res chain seq x y z
N MET A 1 -0.10 3.34 48.58
CA MET A 1 0.27 4.40 47.61
C MET A 1 1.56 4.10 46.83
N LYS A 2 2.69 3.70 47.46
CA LYS A 2 3.96 3.39 46.73
C LYS A 2 3.91 2.19 45.75
N LYS A 3 3.11 1.15 46.03
CA LYS A 3 2.97 -0.02 45.13
C LYS A 3 2.29 0.30 43.79
N TRP A 4 1.36 1.27 43.77
CA TRP A 4 0.69 1.69 42.53
C TRP A 4 1.60 2.50 41.60
N TRP A 5 2.54 3.27 42.15
CA TRP A 5 3.53 4.01 41.36
C TRP A 5 4.53 3.10 40.64
N LEU A 6 4.95 2.00 41.28
CA LEU A 6 5.84 1.01 40.65
C LEU A 6 5.14 0.24 39.51
N ILE A 7 3.84 -0.07 39.67
CA ILE A 7 3.03 -0.72 38.63
C ILE A 7 2.73 0.25 37.48
N MET A 8 2.42 1.52 37.76
CA MET A 8 2.27 2.57 36.74
C MET A 8 3.59 2.81 35.98
N CYS A 9 4.73 2.93 36.66
CA CYS A 9 6.01 3.08 35.98
C CYS A 9 6.35 1.86 35.12
N ALA A 10 6.14 0.63 35.60
CA ALA A 10 6.43 -0.57 34.82
C ALA A 10 5.55 -0.70 33.56
N THR A 11 4.27 -0.34 33.65
CA THR A 11 3.35 -0.34 32.49
C THR A 11 3.66 0.76 31.48
N TRP A 12 4.13 1.92 31.92
CA TRP A 12 4.58 3.00 31.04
C TRP A 12 5.86 2.66 30.28
N TRP A 13 6.80 1.94 30.91
CA TRP A 13 8.05 1.56 30.26
C TRP A 13 7.86 0.46 29.20
N LEU A 14 6.94 -0.49 29.43
CA LEU A 14 6.64 -1.56 28.48
C LEU A 14 5.91 -1.04 27.22
N THR A 15 4.95 -0.13 27.38
CA THR A 15 4.20 0.47 26.25
C THR A 15 5.08 1.44 25.42
N ALA A 16 6.01 2.14 26.07
CA ALA A 16 7.00 2.98 25.40
C ALA A 16 7.96 2.15 24.53
N CYS A 17 8.43 1.00 25.02
CA CYS A 17 9.37 0.14 24.28
C CYS A 17 8.74 -0.47 23.01
N GLN A 18 7.48 -0.93 23.10
CA GLN A 18 6.74 -1.42 21.93
C GLN A 18 6.51 -0.32 20.88
N SER A 19 6.20 0.90 21.32
CA SER A 19 6.02 2.04 20.42
C SER A 19 7.32 2.43 19.72
N VAL A 20 8.44 2.48 20.46
CA VAL A 20 9.77 2.78 19.89
C VAL A 20 10.18 1.72 18.87
N SER A 21 9.99 0.43 19.18
CA SER A 21 10.29 -0.65 18.23
C SER A 21 9.44 -0.54 16.95
N TYR A 22 8.14 -0.28 17.10
CA TYR A 22 7.23 -0.13 15.97
C TYR A 22 7.57 1.06 15.06
N TYR A 23 7.84 2.24 15.62
CA TYR A 23 8.23 3.39 14.80
C TYR A 23 9.65 3.24 14.26
N GLY A 24 10.54 2.60 15.01
CA GLY A 24 11.91 2.28 14.58
C GLY A 24 11.94 1.42 13.32
N GLN A 25 11.15 0.34 13.26
CA GLN A 25 11.09 -0.49 12.05
C GLN A 25 10.45 0.26 10.86
N ASN A 26 9.46 1.12 11.08
CA ASN A 26 8.87 1.96 10.03
C ASN A 26 9.90 2.95 9.45
N ILE A 27 10.65 3.64 10.31
CA ILE A 27 11.71 4.56 9.87
C ILE A 27 12.80 3.82 9.10
N LYS A 28 13.28 2.68 9.64
CA LYS A 28 14.28 1.84 8.99
C LYS A 28 13.82 1.37 7.61
N GLY A 29 12.60 0.82 7.52
CA GLY A 29 12.04 0.31 6.28
C GLY A 29 11.84 1.39 5.23
N GLN A 30 11.31 2.55 5.63
CA GLN A 30 11.18 3.70 4.72
C GLN A 30 12.55 4.19 4.26
N TRP A 31 13.50 4.35 5.17
CA TRP A 31 14.85 4.81 4.85
C TRP A 31 15.57 3.86 3.88
N GLN A 32 15.41 2.55 4.05
CA GLN A 32 15.93 1.56 3.11
C GLN A 32 15.39 1.77 1.68
N ILE A 33 14.10 2.08 1.54
CA ILE A 33 13.53 2.41 0.22
C ILE A 33 14.17 3.69 -0.31
N LEU A 34 14.23 4.76 0.49
CA LEU A 34 14.81 6.05 0.09
C LEU A 34 16.28 5.92 -0.36
N ALA A 35 17.07 5.17 0.39
CA ALA A 35 18.52 5.04 0.19
C ALA A 35 18.90 4.17 -1.01
N ASN A 36 18.02 3.26 -1.44
CA ASN A 36 18.29 2.32 -2.54
C ASN A 36 17.62 2.72 -3.86
N ARG A 37 17.16 3.96 -4.00
CA ARG A 37 16.52 4.45 -5.22
C ARG A 37 17.50 4.54 -6.37
N GLN A 38 17.09 3.97 -7.49
CA GLN A 38 17.78 4.10 -8.76
C GLN A 38 16.84 4.78 -9.77
N PRO A 39 17.24 5.88 -10.43
CA PRO A 39 16.44 6.49 -11.49
C PRO A 39 16.07 5.47 -12.58
N LEU A 40 14.81 5.48 -13.04
CA LEU A 40 14.35 4.50 -14.03
C LEU A 40 15.24 4.45 -15.27
N GLU A 41 15.66 5.62 -15.77
CA GLU A 41 16.53 5.71 -16.94
C GLU A 41 17.89 5.03 -16.75
N GLN A 42 18.44 5.09 -15.53
CA GLN A 42 19.71 4.44 -15.22
C GLN A 42 19.53 2.93 -15.23
N VAL A 43 18.46 2.42 -14.62
CA VAL A 43 18.14 0.99 -14.59
C VAL A 43 17.85 0.47 -16.01
N ILE A 44 17.11 1.21 -16.82
CA ILE A 44 16.77 0.84 -18.20
C ILE A 44 18.04 0.73 -19.08
N LYS A 45 19.02 1.61 -18.89
CA LYS A 45 20.27 1.65 -19.70
C LYS A 45 21.37 0.73 -19.15
N HIS A 46 21.20 0.18 -17.95
CA HIS A 46 22.23 -0.63 -17.30
C HIS A 46 22.36 -2.01 -17.95
N SER A 47 23.60 -2.42 -18.29
CA SER A 47 23.87 -3.65 -19.06
C SER A 47 23.48 -4.94 -18.33
N GLN A 48 23.39 -4.92 -17.00
CA GLN A 48 23.00 -6.07 -16.18
C GLN A 48 21.48 -6.14 -15.91
N SER A 49 20.69 -5.16 -16.36
CA SER A 49 19.24 -5.19 -16.17
C SER A 49 18.59 -6.26 -17.05
N SER A 50 17.65 -7.01 -16.49
CA SER A 50 16.94 -8.04 -17.25
C SER A 50 16.04 -7.40 -18.31
N PRO A 51 15.89 -8.00 -19.52
CA PRO A 51 14.99 -7.49 -20.54
C PRO A 51 13.54 -7.34 -20.05
N ALA A 52 13.09 -8.25 -19.18
CA ALA A 52 11.76 -8.17 -18.57
C ALA A 52 11.59 -6.94 -17.67
N LEU A 53 12.58 -6.63 -16.83
CA LEU A 53 12.55 -5.43 -15.99
C LEU A 53 12.58 -4.16 -16.86
N ILE A 54 13.46 -4.13 -17.87
CA ILE A 54 13.55 -2.99 -18.80
C ILE A 54 12.18 -2.71 -19.44
N LYS A 55 11.51 -3.75 -19.95
CA LYS A 55 10.18 -3.63 -20.54
C LYS A 55 9.17 -3.04 -19.55
N GLN A 56 9.11 -3.57 -18.34
CA GLN A 56 8.19 -3.10 -17.30
C GLN A 56 8.43 -1.64 -16.92
N LEU A 57 9.69 -1.23 -16.76
CA LEU A 57 10.02 0.16 -16.43
C LEU A 57 9.68 1.12 -17.57
N GLN A 58 9.80 0.69 -18.84
CA GLN A 58 9.37 1.46 -20.00
C GLN A 58 7.83 1.60 -20.06
N GLU A 59 7.08 0.54 -19.74
CA GLU A 59 5.61 0.59 -19.61
C GLU A 59 5.20 1.59 -18.52
N ILE A 60 5.86 1.54 -17.35
CA ILE A 60 5.62 2.50 -16.26
C ILE A 60 5.93 3.94 -16.70
N GLN A 61 6.97 4.18 -17.48
CA GLN A 61 7.23 5.52 -18.03
C GLN A 61 6.07 6.03 -18.90
N GLN A 62 5.45 5.17 -19.71
CA GLN A 62 4.28 5.53 -20.52
C GLN A 62 3.04 5.78 -19.65
N ILE A 63 2.78 4.92 -18.66
CA ILE A 63 1.68 5.08 -17.70
C ILE A 63 1.80 6.42 -16.97
N ARG A 64 3.01 6.76 -16.50
CA ARG A 64 3.28 8.05 -15.84
C ARG A 64 3.06 9.24 -16.77
N ALA A 65 3.49 9.15 -18.02
CA ALA A 65 3.23 10.22 -19.00
C ALA A 65 1.72 10.38 -19.25
N PHE A 66 0.96 9.30 -19.28
CA PHE A 66 -0.49 9.35 -19.39
C PHE A 66 -1.16 9.97 -18.15
N ALA A 67 -0.71 9.60 -16.95
CA ALA A 67 -1.18 10.16 -15.69
C ALA A 67 -1.00 11.69 -15.63
N GLN A 68 0.04 12.25 -16.26
CA GLN A 68 0.19 13.71 -16.40
C GLN A 68 -0.98 14.34 -17.17
N GLY A 69 -1.42 13.71 -18.26
CA GLY A 69 -2.59 14.16 -19.03
C GLY A 69 -3.90 14.07 -18.24
N LEU A 70 -3.97 13.18 -17.25
CA LEU A 70 -5.07 13.09 -16.29
C LEU A 70 -4.98 14.11 -15.14
N SER A 71 -3.95 14.98 -15.14
CA SER A 71 -3.65 15.91 -14.04
C SER A 71 -3.34 15.24 -12.71
N LEU A 72 -2.87 13.99 -12.73
CA LEU A 72 -2.40 13.29 -11.53
C LEU A 72 -0.98 13.73 -11.15
N PRO A 73 -0.64 13.77 -9.84
CA PRO A 73 0.61 14.33 -9.33
C PRO A 73 1.82 13.41 -9.58
N THR A 74 2.35 13.39 -10.79
CA THR A 74 3.46 12.49 -11.18
C THR A 74 4.86 13.04 -10.89
N LYS A 75 4.98 14.29 -10.41
CA LYS A 75 6.27 14.98 -10.26
C LYS A 75 7.15 14.27 -9.24
N GLY A 76 8.14 13.54 -9.73
CA GLY A 76 9.01 12.73 -8.88
C GLY A 76 8.37 11.43 -8.37
N GLN A 77 7.10 11.17 -8.68
CA GLN A 77 6.43 9.94 -8.29
C GLN A 77 6.66 8.86 -9.33
N TYR A 78 7.08 7.67 -8.90
CA TYR A 78 7.39 6.49 -9.71
C TYR A 78 8.48 6.72 -10.77
N ASP A 79 9.36 7.70 -10.59
CA ASP A 79 10.52 7.96 -11.48
C ASP A 79 11.81 7.22 -11.07
N THR A 80 11.73 6.45 -10.00
CA THR A 80 12.80 5.63 -9.45
C THR A 80 12.32 4.21 -9.24
N TYR A 81 13.24 3.25 -9.33
CA TYR A 81 13.05 1.85 -9.03
C TYR A 81 13.84 1.47 -7.78
N VAL A 82 13.25 0.59 -6.96
CA VAL A 82 13.90 -0.01 -5.80
C VAL A 82 13.60 -1.51 -5.81
N ASP A 83 14.66 -2.32 -5.86
CA ASP A 83 14.53 -3.74 -5.57
C ASP A 83 14.57 -3.97 -4.06
N ILE A 84 13.39 -4.13 -3.46
CA ILE A 84 13.22 -4.28 -2.01
C ILE A 84 13.58 -5.69 -1.51
N LYS A 85 13.92 -6.64 -2.39
CA LYS A 85 14.31 -8.03 -2.07
C LYS A 85 13.32 -8.77 -1.16
N ARG A 86 12.03 -8.46 -1.30
CA ARG A 86 10.93 -9.08 -0.55
C ARG A 86 9.64 -9.07 -1.37
N SER A 87 8.68 -9.93 -1.00
CA SER A 87 7.45 -10.18 -1.77
C SER A 87 6.40 -9.07 -1.66
N ALA A 88 6.46 -8.24 -0.60
CA ALA A 88 5.50 -7.17 -0.34
C ALA A 88 6.21 -5.89 0.09
N ALA A 89 5.62 -4.74 -0.22
CA ALA A 89 6.10 -3.46 0.29
C ALA A 89 5.92 -3.39 1.82
N MET A 90 4.78 -3.86 2.33
CA MET A 90 4.47 -3.97 3.75
C MET A 90 3.53 -5.16 4.01
N TRP A 91 3.35 -5.50 5.29
CA TRP A 91 2.36 -6.45 5.76
C TRP A 91 1.39 -5.74 6.71
N SER A 92 0.10 -5.80 6.42
CA SER A 92 -0.94 -5.15 7.22
C SER A 92 -1.73 -6.17 8.00
N VAL A 93 -1.93 -5.91 9.29
CA VAL A 93 -2.80 -6.72 10.15
C VAL A 93 -4.05 -5.91 10.45
N ALA A 94 -5.20 -6.44 10.05
CA ALA A 94 -6.52 -5.99 10.50
C ALA A 94 -7.04 -6.95 11.57
N ALA A 95 -7.89 -6.45 12.47
CA ALA A 95 -8.49 -7.27 13.51
C ALA A 95 -9.90 -6.80 13.86
N THR A 96 -10.79 -7.72 14.22
CA THR A 96 -12.14 -7.44 14.71
C THR A 96 -12.41 -8.28 15.96
N PRO A 97 -13.29 -7.85 16.88
CA PRO A 97 -13.82 -8.76 17.89
C PRO A 97 -14.47 -9.98 17.24
N GLU A 98 -14.48 -11.10 17.94
CA GLU A 98 -15.18 -12.32 17.49
C GLU A 98 -16.62 -11.99 17.07
N LEU A 99 -17.05 -12.50 15.91
CA LEU A 99 -18.39 -12.30 15.33
C LEU A 99 -18.73 -10.82 15.05
N SER A 100 -17.72 -9.98 14.79
CA SER A 100 -17.90 -8.58 14.42
C SER A 100 -17.14 -8.23 13.15
N LEU A 101 -17.72 -7.32 12.36
CA LEU A 101 -17.03 -6.67 11.22
C LEU A 101 -16.48 -5.29 11.59
N THR A 102 -16.58 -4.89 12.87
CA THR A 102 -16.07 -3.60 13.35
C THR A 102 -14.58 -3.70 13.58
N ALA A 103 -13.79 -3.06 12.71
CA ALA A 103 -12.34 -3.05 12.79
C ALA A 103 -11.85 -2.41 14.10
N LYS A 104 -10.90 -3.08 14.76
CA LYS A 104 -10.02 -2.48 15.76
C LYS A 104 -9.22 -1.36 15.10
N THR A 105 -9.20 -0.19 15.73
CA THR A 105 -8.52 0.99 15.17
C THR A 105 -7.22 1.31 15.89
N TRP A 106 -6.22 1.75 15.14
CA TRP A 106 -4.98 2.33 15.65
C TRP A 106 -4.82 3.76 15.14
N CYS A 107 -4.50 4.69 16.04
CA CYS A 107 -4.39 6.10 15.71
C CYS A 107 -2.95 6.56 15.57
N TYR A 108 -2.68 7.30 14.51
CA TYR A 108 -1.37 7.83 14.14
C TYR A 108 -1.43 9.35 14.10
N TRP A 109 -0.36 9.97 14.58
CA TRP A 109 -0.23 11.43 14.54
C TRP A 109 -0.23 11.91 13.07
N GLY A 110 -1.03 12.93 12.77
CA GLY A 110 -1.24 13.44 11.40
C GLY A 110 -2.30 12.66 10.61
N MET A 111 -2.16 11.34 10.47
CA MET A 111 -2.99 10.51 9.57
C MET A 111 -4.37 10.13 10.13
N GLY A 112 -4.56 10.19 11.46
CA GLY A 112 -5.82 9.76 12.07
C GLY A 112 -5.82 8.26 12.40
N CYS A 113 -7.01 7.69 12.57
CA CYS A 113 -7.18 6.30 12.98
C CYS A 113 -7.47 5.39 11.78
N LEU A 114 -6.74 4.28 11.71
CA LEU A 114 -6.87 3.28 10.64
C LEU A 114 -7.33 1.94 11.24
N GLY A 115 -8.11 1.17 10.48
CA GLY A 115 -8.60 -0.17 10.84
C GLY A 115 -7.57 -1.29 10.68
N TYR A 116 -6.31 -0.94 10.42
CA TYR A 116 -5.20 -1.88 10.27
C TYR A 116 -3.90 -1.26 10.80
N ARG A 117 -2.90 -2.12 11.02
CA ARG A 117 -1.53 -1.74 11.37
C ARG A 117 -0.54 -2.42 10.43
N SER A 118 0.36 -1.63 9.85
CA SER A 118 1.29 -2.11 8.82
C SER A 118 2.73 -2.17 9.31
N PHE A 119 3.48 -3.13 8.79
CA PHE A 119 4.87 -3.41 9.14
C PHE A 119 5.73 -3.57 7.89
N PHE A 120 6.97 -3.09 7.93
CA PHE A 120 7.97 -3.34 6.89
C PHE A 120 8.64 -4.72 7.02
N GLU A 121 8.53 -5.36 8.19
CA GLU A 121 9.07 -6.69 8.47
C GLU A 121 7.92 -7.69 8.71
N GLU A 122 7.87 -8.75 7.90
CA GLU A 122 6.81 -9.78 7.95
C GLU A 122 6.71 -10.45 9.32
N SER A 123 7.86 -10.75 9.93
CA SER A 123 7.93 -11.39 11.25
C SER A 123 7.28 -10.54 12.36
N LEU A 124 7.40 -9.22 12.28
CA LEU A 124 6.76 -8.31 13.23
C LEU A 124 5.24 -8.26 13.03
N ALA A 125 4.75 -8.32 11.78
CA ALA A 125 3.33 -8.44 11.50
C ALA A 125 2.76 -9.77 12.03
N GLN A 126 3.47 -10.89 11.82
CA GLN A 126 3.07 -12.21 12.33
C GLN A 126 3.03 -12.27 13.85
N GLN A 127 4.04 -11.69 14.53
CA GLN A 127 4.05 -11.60 15.99
C GLN A 127 2.88 -10.75 16.50
N PHE A 128 2.59 -9.64 15.83
CA PHE A 128 1.48 -8.77 16.19
C PHE A 128 0.12 -9.43 15.96
N GLU A 129 -0.04 -10.17 14.86
CA GLU A 129 -1.22 -10.98 14.59
C GLU A 129 -1.43 -12.04 15.69
N ALA A 130 -0.39 -12.81 16.03
CA ALA A 130 -0.47 -13.82 17.07
C ALA A 130 -0.90 -13.23 18.42
N GLN A 131 -0.38 -12.06 18.80
CA GLN A 131 -0.79 -11.36 20.02
C GLN A 131 -2.26 -10.95 20.02
N LEU A 132 -2.84 -10.61 18.86
CA LEU A 132 -4.25 -10.25 18.73
C LEU A 132 -5.14 -11.49 18.80
N ILE A 133 -4.72 -12.60 18.20
CA ILE A 133 -5.39 -13.90 18.32
C ILE A 133 -5.45 -14.35 19.78
N GLU A 134 -4.35 -14.24 20.53
CA GLU A 134 -4.31 -14.54 21.97
C GLU A 134 -5.26 -13.66 22.79
N GLN A 135 -5.59 -12.47 22.28
CA GLN A 135 -6.56 -11.54 22.90
C GLN A 135 -8.02 -11.82 22.47
N GLY A 136 -8.26 -12.83 21.63
CA GLY A 136 -9.60 -13.21 21.16
C GLY A 136 -10.13 -12.38 20.00
N TYR A 137 -9.25 -11.78 19.19
CA TYR A 137 -9.65 -11.11 17.94
C TYR A 137 -9.60 -12.07 16.76
N ASP A 138 -10.53 -11.90 15.83
CA ASP A 138 -10.40 -12.43 14.46
C ASP A 138 -9.45 -11.52 13.70
N THR A 139 -8.42 -12.08 13.06
CA THR A 139 -7.37 -11.32 12.39
C THR A 139 -7.25 -11.64 10.90
N TYR A 140 -6.75 -10.66 10.15
CA TYR A 140 -6.36 -10.85 8.75
C TYR A 140 -5.01 -10.18 8.49
N LEU A 141 -3.99 -10.97 8.19
CA LEU A 141 -2.68 -10.51 7.74
C LEU A 141 -2.62 -10.50 6.21
N SER A 142 -2.48 -9.31 5.64
CA SER A 142 -2.44 -9.07 4.20
C SER A 142 -1.07 -8.57 3.73
N ARG A 143 -0.71 -8.93 2.50
CA ARG A 143 0.48 -8.41 1.81
C ARG A 143 0.10 -7.16 1.03
N VAL A 144 0.80 -6.06 1.29
CA VAL A 144 0.59 -4.78 0.62
C VAL A 144 1.66 -4.63 -0.47
N ALA A 145 1.24 -4.67 -1.73
CA ALA A 145 2.16 -4.64 -2.86
C ALA A 145 2.76 -3.25 -3.10
N ALA A 146 1.98 -2.19 -2.91
CA ALA A 146 2.37 -0.79 -3.00
C ALA A 146 1.59 0.02 -1.95
N TYR A 147 2.08 1.22 -1.65
CA TYR A 147 1.38 2.19 -0.83
C TYR A 147 1.80 3.61 -1.26
N SER A 148 0.91 4.58 -1.03
CA SER A 148 1.17 5.99 -1.22
C SER A 148 1.67 6.61 0.09
N THR A 149 2.71 7.43 0.01
CA THR A 149 3.12 8.27 1.17
C THR A 149 2.32 9.58 1.24
N LEU A 150 1.20 9.68 0.53
CA LEU A 150 0.36 10.89 0.42
C LEU A 150 1.18 12.11 -0.04
N GLY A 151 2.24 11.88 -0.82
CA GLY A 151 3.13 12.93 -1.31
C GLY A 151 4.21 13.40 -0.33
N TRP A 152 4.30 12.84 0.88
CA TRP A 152 5.39 13.15 1.81
C TRP A 152 6.76 12.71 1.27
N PHE A 153 6.77 11.63 0.48
CA PHE A 153 7.93 11.19 -0.26
C PHE A 153 7.59 11.02 -1.75
N ARG A 154 8.67 10.91 -2.52
CA ARG A 154 8.63 10.52 -3.93
C ARG A 154 8.56 9.00 -4.01
N ASP A 155 7.38 8.42 -4.02
CA ASP A 155 7.13 6.98 -4.10
C ASP A 155 7.84 6.37 -5.31
N SER A 156 8.40 5.17 -5.13
CA SER A 156 9.21 4.48 -6.13
C SER A 156 8.46 3.28 -6.71
N VAL A 157 8.84 2.87 -7.91
CA VAL A 157 8.49 1.54 -8.42
C VAL A 157 9.21 0.50 -7.58
N LEU A 158 8.47 -0.45 -6.99
CA LEU A 158 9.03 -1.48 -6.12
C LEU A 158 9.02 -2.84 -6.83
N SER A 159 10.02 -3.68 -6.52
CA SER A 159 10.06 -5.05 -7.06
C SER A 159 8.87 -5.93 -6.66
N SER A 160 8.11 -5.57 -5.62
CA SER A 160 6.85 -6.24 -5.21
C SER A 160 5.71 -6.11 -6.21
N PHE A 161 5.73 -5.11 -7.09
CA PHE A 161 4.64 -4.88 -8.05
C PHE A 161 5.10 -4.64 -9.48
N VAL A 162 6.39 -4.40 -9.74
CA VAL A 162 6.92 -4.07 -11.07
C VAL A 162 6.60 -5.09 -12.16
N TYR A 163 6.37 -6.35 -11.80
CA TYR A 163 6.07 -7.43 -12.76
C TYR A 163 4.57 -7.69 -12.96
N LYS A 164 3.70 -6.80 -12.48
CA LYS A 164 2.27 -6.83 -12.80
C LYS A 164 2.04 -6.64 -14.30
N SER A 165 0.84 -6.97 -14.77
CA SER A 165 0.46 -6.65 -16.16
C SER A 165 0.41 -5.14 -16.38
N GLU A 166 0.58 -4.67 -17.61
CA GLU A 166 0.48 -3.23 -17.95
C GLU A 166 -0.80 -2.59 -17.40
N VAL A 167 -1.92 -3.30 -17.53
CA VAL A 167 -3.24 -2.91 -17.01
C VAL A 167 -3.22 -2.74 -15.49
N ASP A 168 -2.74 -3.75 -14.78
CA ASP A 168 -2.69 -3.74 -13.32
C ASP A 168 -1.69 -2.68 -12.81
N LEU A 169 -0.61 -2.42 -13.55
CA LEU A 169 0.33 -1.33 -13.27
C LEU A 169 -0.32 0.04 -13.47
N ALA A 170 -1.09 0.21 -14.55
CA ALA A 170 -1.77 1.47 -14.85
C ALA A 170 -2.81 1.80 -13.77
N GLU A 171 -3.68 0.85 -13.46
CA GLU A 171 -4.69 0.99 -12.40
C GLU A 171 -4.04 1.29 -11.05
N LEU A 172 -3.03 0.51 -10.66
CA LEU A 172 -2.30 0.71 -9.40
C LEU A 172 -1.67 2.10 -9.32
N ILE A 173 -0.93 2.52 -10.36
CA ILE A 173 -0.27 3.83 -10.35
C ILE A 173 -1.30 4.95 -10.30
N PHE A 174 -2.42 4.84 -11.01
CA PHE A 174 -3.47 5.86 -10.94
C PHE A 174 -4.14 5.92 -9.56
N HIS A 175 -4.40 4.76 -8.93
CA HIS A 175 -4.93 4.67 -7.56
C HIS A 175 -4.02 5.37 -6.55
N GLU A 176 -2.74 5.02 -6.53
CA GLU A 176 -1.79 5.54 -5.55
C GLU A 176 -1.49 7.03 -5.75
N LEU A 177 -1.53 7.51 -7.00
CA LEU A 177 -1.44 8.94 -7.32
C LEU A 177 -2.71 9.70 -6.91
N ALA A 178 -3.89 9.07 -6.98
CA ALA A 178 -5.14 9.70 -6.57
C ALA A 178 -5.16 10.02 -5.07
N HIS A 179 -4.58 9.17 -4.22
CA HIS A 179 -4.42 9.45 -2.79
C HIS A 179 -3.67 10.75 -2.48
N GLN A 180 -2.88 11.28 -3.42
CA GLN A 180 -2.16 12.55 -3.27
C GLN A 180 -3.00 13.76 -3.69
N VAL A 181 -4.13 13.55 -4.36
CA VAL A 181 -5.05 14.62 -4.78
C VAL A 181 -6.03 14.95 -3.67
N VAL A 182 -6.65 13.93 -3.06
CA VAL A 182 -7.61 14.10 -1.96
C VAL A 182 -7.34 13.07 -0.87
N TYR A 183 -7.32 13.53 0.37
CA TYR A 183 -7.25 12.70 1.56
C TYR A 183 -8.13 13.26 2.68
N ALA A 184 -9.17 12.51 3.07
CA ALA A 184 -10.03 12.76 4.20
C ALA A 184 -9.52 12.03 5.45
N LYS A 185 -9.16 12.79 6.49
CA LYS A 185 -8.69 12.22 7.75
C LYS A 185 -9.78 11.42 8.44
N ASN A 186 -9.44 10.24 8.98
CA ASN A 186 -10.36 9.31 9.64
C ASN A 186 -11.48 8.75 8.74
N ASP A 187 -11.37 8.88 7.41
CA ASP A 187 -12.36 8.35 6.46
C ASP A 187 -11.70 7.44 5.42
N PRO A 188 -11.29 6.22 5.81
CA PRO A 188 -10.67 5.28 4.88
C PRO A 188 -11.61 4.88 3.75
N VAL A 189 -12.92 4.79 4.01
CA VAL A 189 -13.92 4.43 2.99
C VAL A 189 -13.93 5.47 1.89
N PHE A 190 -14.00 6.76 2.23
CA PHE A 190 -13.91 7.83 1.24
C PHE A 190 -12.58 7.80 0.47
N ASN A 191 -11.45 7.67 1.18
CA ASN A 191 -10.12 7.71 0.55
C ASN A 191 -9.91 6.60 -0.48
N GLU A 192 -10.26 5.36 -0.13
CA GLU A 192 -10.15 4.23 -1.05
C GLU A 192 -11.19 4.33 -2.17
N SER A 193 -12.43 4.74 -1.87
CA SER A 193 -13.47 4.89 -2.91
C SER A 193 -13.11 5.98 -3.92
N PHE A 194 -12.53 7.09 -3.48
CA PHE A 194 -12.05 8.15 -4.36
C PHE A 194 -10.92 7.65 -5.25
N ALA A 195 -9.92 6.98 -4.67
CA ALA A 195 -8.79 6.45 -5.42
C ALA A 195 -9.21 5.39 -6.44
N GLU A 196 -10.12 4.48 -6.06
CA GLU A 196 -10.68 3.45 -6.95
C GLU A 196 -11.41 4.09 -8.15
N VAL A 197 -12.28 5.08 -7.92
CA VAL A 197 -13.00 5.76 -9.01
C VAL A 197 -12.04 6.46 -9.97
N VAL A 198 -11.01 7.12 -9.46
CA VAL A 198 -9.99 7.79 -10.28
C VAL A 198 -9.16 6.76 -11.06
N ALA A 199 -8.77 5.66 -10.43
CA ALA A 199 -8.05 4.57 -11.08
C ALA A 199 -8.87 3.94 -12.21
N ASP A 200 -10.15 3.67 -11.96
CA ASP A 200 -11.08 3.11 -12.95
C ASP A 200 -11.26 4.03 -14.15
N GLU A 201 -11.52 5.30 -13.91
CA GLU A 201 -11.71 6.27 -14.99
C GLU A 201 -10.39 6.51 -15.76
N GLY A 202 -9.26 6.59 -15.04
CA GLY A 202 -7.94 6.68 -15.65
C GLY A 202 -7.61 5.48 -16.52
N LEU A 203 -7.91 4.26 -16.04
CA LEU A 203 -7.70 3.02 -16.77
C LEU A 203 -8.58 2.95 -18.01
N LYS A 204 -9.87 3.27 -17.91
CA LYS A 204 -10.78 3.33 -19.07
C LYS A 204 -10.23 4.22 -20.18
N ARG A 205 -9.70 5.40 -19.83
CA ARG A 205 -9.09 6.33 -20.79
C ARG A 205 -7.76 5.80 -21.33
N TYR A 206 -6.94 5.18 -20.49
CA TYR A 206 -5.66 4.60 -20.88
C TYR A 206 -5.81 3.48 -21.92
N LEU A 207 -6.90 2.71 -21.81
CA LEU A 207 -7.21 1.59 -22.69
C LEU A 207 -7.86 1.99 -24.02
N VAL A 208 -8.20 3.26 -24.25
CA VAL A 208 -8.71 3.72 -25.55
C VAL A 208 -7.63 3.49 -26.61
N GLY A 209 -7.93 2.62 -27.58
CA GLY A 209 -6.97 2.18 -28.60
C GLY A 209 -6.11 0.96 -28.22
N ARG A 210 -6.32 0.35 -27.03
CA ARG A 210 -5.63 -0.85 -26.53
C ARG A 210 -6.61 -2.00 -26.27
N MET A 211 -7.41 -2.36 -27.28
CA MET A 211 -8.61 -3.21 -27.10
C MET A 211 -8.31 -4.64 -26.63
N GLU A 212 -7.14 -5.20 -26.93
CA GLU A 212 -6.79 -6.58 -26.52
C GLU A 212 -6.79 -6.79 -25.00
N GLN A 213 -6.60 -5.71 -24.23
CA GLN A 213 -6.51 -5.74 -22.77
C GLN A 213 -7.86 -5.48 -22.08
N PHE A 214 -8.86 -5.00 -22.83
CA PHE A 214 -10.13 -4.50 -22.27
C PHE A 214 -11.02 -5.61 -21.73
N ASP A 215 -11.15 -6.73 -22.46
CA ASP A 215 -12.03 -7.84 -22.08
C ASP A 215 -11.65 -8.46 -20.73
N ASN A 216 -10.35 -8.57 -20.45
CA ASN A 216 -9.84 -9.09 -19.17
C ASN A 216 -10.20 -8.17 -18.00
N VAL A 217 -10.14 -6.85 -18.20
CA VAL A 217 -10.52 -5.85 -17.19
C VAL A 217 -12.02 -5.94 -16.89
N VAL A 218 -12.84 -5.96 -17.95
CA VAL A 218 -14.30 -6.06 -17.81
C VAL A 218 -14.68 -7.34 -17.06
N LEU A 219 -14.08 -8.48 -17.44
CA LEU A 219 -14.35 -9.75 -16.77
C LEU A 219 -13.93 -9.73 -15.30
N ARG A 220 -12.76 -9.16 -14.98
CA ARG A 220 -12.27 -9.04 -13.60
C ARG A 220 -13.20 -8.16 -12.75
N LYS A 221 -13.61 -6.99 -13.25
CA LYS A 221 -14.55 -6.08 -12.54
C LYS A 221 -15.92 -6.72 -12.37
N LYS A 222 -16.42 -7.44 -13.36
CA LYS A 222 -17.67 -8.22 -13.25
C LYS A 222 -17.59 -9.28 -12.15
N ARG A 223 -16.48 -10.03 -12.07
CA ARG A 223 -16.27 -11.04 -11.01
C ARG A 223 -16.19 -10.39 -9.63
N GLN A 224 -15.56 -9.23 -9.52
CA GLN A 224 -15.49 -8.47 -8.26
C GLN A 224 -16.88 -8.04 -7.79
N GLN A 225 -17.73 -7.53 -8.69
CA GLN A 225 -19.12 -7.19 -8.39
C GLN A 225 -19.93 -8.41 -7.95
N GLN A 226 -19.85 -9.52 -8.69
CA GLN A 226 -20.53 -10.77 -8.33
C GLN A 226 -20.09 -11.29 -6.96
N CYS A 227 -18.80 -11.18 -6.62
CA CYS A 227 -18.29 -11.54 -5.30
C CYS A 227 -18.87 -10.64 -4.20
N ALA A 228 -18.93 -9.32 -4.43
CA ALA A 228 -19.51 -8.38 -3.49
C ALA A 228 -21.01 -8.65 -3.27
N GLU A 229 -21.78 -8.89 -4.34
CA GLU A 229 -23.19 -9.28 -4.28
C GLU A 229 -23.38 -10.55 -3.43
N LEU A 230 -22.57 -11.59 -3.70
CA LEU A 230 -22.61 -12.83 -2.92
C LEU A 230 -22.34 -12.64 -1.43
N VAL A 231 -21.46 -11.71 -1.05
CA VAL A 231 -21.13 -11.43 0.36
C VAL A 231 -22.21 -10.57 1.03
N LEU A 232 -22.84 -9.65 0.30
CA LEU A 232 -23.87 -8.75 0.82
C LEU A 232 -25.27 -9.38 0.90
N ASP A 233 -25.52 -10.45 0.15
CA ASP A 233 -26.78 -11.21 0.18
C ASP A 233 -26.91 -12.15 1.40
N TYR A 234 -25.86 -12.27 2.23
CA TYR A 234 -25.84 -13.04 3.49
C TYR A 234 -25.98 -12.13 4.71
#